data_AF-F2R0K0-F1
#
_entry.id   AF-F2R0K0-F1
#
_cell.length_a   1.000
_cell.length_b   1.000
_cell.length_c   1.000
_cell.angle_alpha   90.00
_cell.angle_beta   90.00
_cell.angle_gamma   90.00
#
_symmetry.space_group_name_H-M   'P 1'
#
loop_
_entity.id
_entity.type
_entity.pdbx_description
1 polymer ?
#
loop_
_entity_poly.entity_id
_entity_poly.type
_entity_poly.pdbx_seq_one_letter_code
_entity_poly.pdbx_strand_id
1 'polypeptide(L)' 'MQLVLAAKYMGAAMATIGLTGAGMGIAIVFAALINGTSRNPGLRNTLFPFAILGFALSEATGLFCLMISFLLLYGV' A
#
# COMPACT_ATOMS: atom_id res chain seq x y z
N MET A 1 29.90 -6.97 15.30
CA MET A 1 29.09 -6.28 14.26
C MET A 1 28.10 -7.20 13.54
N GLN A 2 28.44 -8.48 13.28
CA GLN A 2 27.62 -9.42 12.48
C GLN A 2 26.15 -9.56 12.90
N LEU A 3 25.89 -9.63 14.22
CA LEU A 3 24.53 -9.83 14.75
C LEU A 3 23.59 -8.65 14.42
N VAL A 4 24.11 -7.42 14.49
CA VAL A 4 23.33 -6.21 14.15
C VAL A 4 23.00 -6.19 12.66
N LEU A 5 23.96 -6.60 11.81
CA LEU A 5 23.73 -6.69 10.37
C LEU A 5 22.66 -7.73 10.02
N ALA A 6 22.70 -8.91 10.65
CA ALA A 6 21.68 -9.93 10.48
C ALA A 6 20.29 -9.44 10.94
N ALA A 7 20.22 -8.73 12.08
CA ALA A 7 18.98 -8.14 12.58
C ALA A 7 18.41 -7.09 11.62
N LYS A 8 19.26 -6.28 10.96
CA LYS A 8 18.82 -5.31 9.94
C LYS A 8 18.19 -5.98 8.74
N TYR A 9 18.79 -7.05 8.21
CA TYR A 9 18.22 -7.78 7.08
C TYR A 9 16.89 -8.45 7.42
N MET A 10 16.76 -9.03 8.62
CA MET A 10 15.50 -9.58 9.08
C MET A 10 14.44 -8.49 9.29
N GLY A 11 14.81 -7.36 9.91
CA GLY A 11 13.91 -6.23 10.11
C GLY A 11 13.42 -5.63 8.79
N ALA A 12 14.30 -5.52 7.79
CA ALA A 12 13.94 -5.03 6.45
C ALA A 12 12.91 -5.94 5.77
N ALA A 13 13.04 -7.26 5.91
CA ALA A 13 12.06 -8.22 5.41
C ALA A 13 10.72 -8.09 6.14
N MET A 14 10.75 -8.04 7.48
CA MET A 14 9.53 -7.88 8.29
C MET A 14 8.78 -6.59 8.00
N ALA A 15 9.49 -5.49 7.74
CA ALA A 15 8.86 -4.21 7.38
C ALA A 15 7.97 -4.31 6.12
N THR A 16 8.30 -5.19 5.17
CA THR A 16 7.53 -5.36 3.93
C THR A 16 6.19 -6.08 4.11
N ILE A 17 5.97 -6.78 5.24
CA ILE A 17 4.70 -7.48 5.51
C ILE A 17 3.52 -6.51 5.47
N GLY A 18 3.73 -5.26 5.89
CA GLY A 18 2.72 -4.20 5.85
C GLY A 18 2.20 -3.84 4.46
N LEU A 19 2.93 -4.16 3.38
CA LEU A 19 2.47 -3.97 1.99
C LEU A 19 1.21 -4.79 1.68
N THR A 20 0.99 -5.89 2.40
CA THR A 20 -0.24 -6.69 2.27
C THR A 20 -1.49 -5.85 2.52
N GLY A 21 -1.43 -4.94 3.50
CA GLY A 21 -2.54 -4.03 3.84
C GLY A 21 -2.84 -3.07 2.69
N ALA A 22 -1.80 -2.46 2.11
CA ALA A 22 -1.95 -1.59 0.95
C ALA A 22 -2.52 -2.35 -0.25
N GLY A 23 -2.00 -3.54 -0.57
CA GLY A 23 -2.48 -4.37 -1.67
C GLY A 23 -3.96 -4.77 -1.53
N MET A 24 -4.38 -5.21 -0.34
CA MET A 24 -5.78 -5.51 -0.06
C MET A 24 -6.66 -4.26 -0.12
N GLY A 25 -6.21 -3.14 0.44
CA GLY A 25 -6.94 -1.87 0.42
C GLY A 25 -7.22 -1.37 -1.00
N ILE A 26 -6.22 -1.42 -1.87
CA ILE A 26 -6.35 -1.05 -3.28
C ILE A 26 -7.36 -1.94 -3.99
N ALA A 27 -7.28 -3.27 -3.79
CA ALA A 27 -8.22 -4.21 -4.38
C ALA A 27 -9.66 -3.91 -3.96
N ILE A 28 -9.89 -3.58 -2.68
CA ILE A 28 -11.21 -3.23 -2.15
C ILE A 28 -11.72 -1.91 -2.77
N VAL A 29 -10.88 -0.89 -2.86
CA VAL A 29 -11.24 0.41 -3.47
C VAL A 29 -11.69 0.22 -4.92
N PHE A 30 -10.94 -0.52 -5.72
CA PHE A 30 -11.30 -0.75 -7.12
C PHE A 30 -12.49 -1.71 -7.27
N ALA A 31 -12.64 -2.71 -6.41
CA ALA A 31 -13.84 -3.55 -6.39
C ALA A 31 -15.10 -2.73 -6.07
N ALA A 32 -15.03 -1.79 -5.13
CA ALA A 32 -16.12 -0.89 -4.82
C ALA A 32 -16.45 0.05 -5.99
N LEU A 33 -15.44 0.56 -6.71
CA LEU A 33 -15.64 1.37 -7.92
C LEU A 33 -16.36 0.58 -9.02
N ILE A 34 -15.94 -0.66 -9.28
CA ILE A 34 -16.56 -1.53 -10.30
C ILE A 34 -18.02 -1.81 -9.94
N ASN A 35 -18.28 -2.19 -8.68
CA ASN A 35 -19.63 -2.47 -8.19
C ASN A 35 -20.53 -1.22 -8.16
N GLY A 36 -19.97 -0.05 -7.83
CA GLY A 36 -20.71 1.22 -7.88
C GLY A 36 -21.06 1.62 -9.31
N THR A 37 -20.10 1.48 -10.22
CA THR A 37 -20.27 1.81 -11.65
C THR A 37 -21.23 0.85 -12.34
N SER A 38 -21.22 -0.45 -11.98
CA SER A 38 -22.15 -1.43 -12.56
C SER A 38 -23.60 -1.16 -12.15
N ARG A 39 -23.82 -0.65 -10.94
CA ARG A 39 -25.16 -0.25 -10.45
C ARG A 39 -25.66 1.05 -11.05
N ASN A 40 -24.77 2.03 -11.24
CA ASN A 40 -25.12 3.29 -11.89
C ASN A 40 -23.95 3.86 -12.71
N PRO A 41 -23.92 3.60 -14.03
CA PRO A 41 -22.85 4.06 -14.91
C PRO A 41 -22.71 5.60 -14.97
N GLY A 42 -23.79 6.34 -14.73
CA GLY A 42 -23.79 7.81 -14.76
C GLY A 42 -22.94 8.44 -13.66
N LEU A 43 -22.68 7.71 -12.56
CA LEU A 43 -21.85 8.19 -11.44
C LEU A 43 -20.36 7.95 -11.64
N ARG A 44 -19.93 7.29 -12.73
CA ARG A 44 -18.52 6.93 -12.96
C ARG A 44 -17.57 8.12 -12.81
N ASN A 45 -17.91 9.26 -13.42
CA ASN A 45 -17.05 10.45 -13.42
C ASN A 45 -16.88 11.04 -12.01
N THR A 46 -17.87 10.86 -11.14
CA THR A 46 -17.82 11.31 -9.75
C THR A 46 -17.10 10.30 -8.87
N LEU A 47 -17.33 9.00 -9.08
CA LEU A 47 -16.73 7.92 -8.27
C LEU A 47 -15.25 7.69 -8.57
N PHE A 48 -14.81 7.89 -9.81
CA PHE A 48 -13.44 7.63 -10.22
C PHE A 48 -12.39 8.49 -9.46
N PRO A 49 -12.56 9.82 -9.30
CA PRO A 49 -11.67 10.63 -8.47
C PRO A 49 -11.59 10.16 -7.01
N PHE A 50 -12.72 9.75 -6.42
CA PHE A 50 -12.73 9.20 -5.06
C PHE A 50 -11.97 7.87 -4.96
N ALA A 51 -12.07 7.01 -5.98
CA ALA A 51 -11.31 5.78 -6.04
C ALA A 51 -9.79 6.05 -6.16
N ILE A 52 -9.38 7.03 -6.97
CA ILE A 52 -7.96 7.42 -7.07
C ILE A 52 -7.44 7.99 -5.75
N LEU A 53 -8.24 8.82 -5.06
CA LEU A 53 -7.89 9.33 -3.73
C LEU A 53 -7.72 8.17 -2.72
N GLY A 54 -8.67 7.23 -2.68
CA GLY A 54 -8.62 6.06 -1.81
C GLY A 54 -7.42 5.16 -2.11
N PHE A 55 -7.12 4.94 -3.41
CA PHE A 55 -5.93 4.23 -3.87
C PHE A 55 -4.65 4.90 -3.36
N ALA A 56 -4.50 6.22 -3.57
CA ALA A 56 -3.29 6.94 -3.20
C ALA A 56 -3.05 6.92 -1.68
N LEU A 57 -4.11 7.03 -0.87
CA LEU A 57 -4.02 6.94 0.59
C LEU A 57 -3.67 5.52 1.05
N SER A 58 -4.25 4.49 0.42
CA SER A 58 -3.92 3.09 0.70
C SER A 58 -2.45 2.79 0.35
N GLU A 59 -1.99 3.23 -0.82
CA GLU A 59 -0.60 3.09 -1.27
C GLU A 59 0.39 3.80 -0.35
N ALA A 60 0.06 5.01 0.13
CA ALA A 60 0.94 5.75 1.04
C ALA A 60 1.32 4.93 2.29
N THR A 61 0.41 4.10 2.81
CA THR A 61 0.72 3.20 3.94
C THR A 61 1.76 2.13 3.57
N GLY A 62 1.68 1.58 2.36
CA GLY A 62 2.66 0.63 1.83
C GLY A 62 4.02 1.29 1.55
N LEU A 63 4.01 2.52 1.06
CA LEU A 63 5.23 3.31 0.84
C LEU A 63 5.96 3.62 2.15
N PHE A 64 5.25 3.88 3.26
CA PHE A 64 5.90 4.02 4.56
C PHE A 64 6.56 2.71 5.03
N CYS A 65 5.94 1.55 4.79
CA CYS A 65 6.56 0.26 5.07
C CYS A 65 7.84 0.05 4.24
N LEU A 66 7.81 0.39 2.95
CA LEU A 66 8.99 0.31 2.07
C LEU A 66 10.08 1.31 2.47
N MET A 67 9.72 2.52 2.88
CA MET A 67 10.66 3.52 3.38
C MET A 67 11.47 2.97 4.56
N ILE A 68 10.82 2.33 5.53
CA ILE A 68 11.52 1.70 6.66
C ILE A 68 12.40 0.54 6.21
N SER A 69 11.91 -0.29 5.28
CA SER A 69 12.71 -1.39 4.71
C SER A 69 13.99 -0.87 4.06
N PHE A 70 13.90 0.18 3.24
CA PHE A 70 15.08 0.79 2.60
C PHE A 70 16.02 1.48 3.59
N LEU A 71 15.49 2.13 4.63
CA LEU A 71 16.32 2.68 5.71
C LEU A 71 17.13 1.59 6.40
N LEU A 72 16.55 0.43 6.68
CA LEU A 72 17.25 -0.70 7.31
C LEU A 72 18.29 -1.36 6.40
N LEU A 73 18.06 -1.34 5.07
CA LEU A 73 18.99 -1.92 4.10
C LEU A 73 20.18 -1.00 3.77
N TYR A 74 19.94 0.31 3.66
CA TYR A 74 20.89 1.23 3.05
C TYR A 74 21.26 2.47 3.89
N GLY A 75 20.45 2.84 4.88
CA GLY A 75 20.60 4.11 5.61
C GLY A 75 21.15 3.97 7.04
N VAL A 76 20.61 3.03 7.80
CA VAL A 76 21.13 2.54 9.09
C VAL A 76 22.12 1.43 8.79
#